data_AF-A0A258H271-F1
#
_entry.id   AF-A0A258H271-F1
#
_cell.length_a   1.000
_cell.length_b   1.000
_cell.length_c   1.000
_cell.angle_alpha   90.00
_cell.angle_beta   90.00
_cell.angle_gamma   90.00
#
_symmetry.space_group_name_H-M   'P 1'
#
loop_
_entity.id
_entity.type
_entity.pdbx_description
1 polymer ?
#
loop_
_entity_poly.entity_id
_entity_poly.type
_entity_poly.pdbx_seq_one_letter_code
_entity_poly.pdbx_strand_id
1 'polypeptide(L)'
;MTAYRSKSPKSAGNRGLARLAFAASALALLTACATGPTPAEIHAMDWAQAARIDTPPAYAAYTRMHPDGQYVPNAQIRTLELQEMETQAFAFAQATDTEDAYAAFIAAYPWGAHTREADGRRAVLAAPRLIAEEKTDWAEAQSMDRIEHYENFLDNWPRGVNAEAARARLAVLWKTDQGAFVQAKRSGSPVELERFIRAYPQSAYVVDARREMEQISRRDDEAWRRALASNSYAGYGDYLAAFPNGRWRIEAERSVEQLRARDYDAWRYAAAMDEVWAYEQYRTQYPWGSWYDTAYYRIDWIYGGRRYSAWDNRWNYGWDRGWRWGNGVRDNDRGHDDGPDTYPPLFSGQRPPNPPGNTGNNPGGNPPGGSPRNPPPGGNAAPPSLWSGRPNPPPASPPPRAQPGPSSPPSLWSSPPPPPPSAAPQRASPAPFSAPPSSPPPPRPHSQPNTPFSDVTRVDD
;
A
#
# COMPACT_ATOMS: atom_id res chain seq x y z
N MET A 1 -4.64 40.76 54.10
CA MET A 1 -4.46 42.15 54.57
C MET A 1 -3.12 42.59 54.04
N THR A 2 -2.93 43.56 53.17
CA THR A 2 -3.75 44.65 52.62
C THR A 2 -2.93 45.06 51.39
N ALA A 3 -3.48 45.11 50.16
CA ALA A 3 -4.09 46.33 49.60
C ALA A 3 -3.22 47.58 49.89
N TYR A 4 -2.95 48.51 49.00
CA TYR A 4 -3.64 49.01 47.83
C TYR A 4 -2.65 50.07 47.30
N ARG A 5 -2.36 50.15 46.00
CA ARG A 5 -3.09 50.99 45.06
C ARG A 5 -2.97 52.50 45.35
N SER A 6 -2.43 53.19 44.34
CA SER A 6 -2.82 54.54 43.88
C SER A 6 -2.47 55.73 44.77
N LYS A 7 -2.22 56.94 44.24
CA LYS A 7 -2.43 57.53 42.91
C LYS A 7 -1.55 58.78 42.83
N SER A 8 -1.06 59.04 41.62
CA SER A 8 -0.19 60.16 41.23
C SER A 8 -0.83 61.54 41.40
N PRO A 9 0.03 62.59 41.35
CA PRO A 9 -0.25 63.78 40.58
C PRO A 9 0.79 64.01 39.46
N LYS A 10 0.32 64.67 38.40
CA LYS A 10 0.97 64.93 37.11
C LYS A 10 1.47 66.38 37.01
N SER A 11 2.61 66.54 36.33
CA SER A 11 2.89 67.53 35.25
C SER A 11 3.07 69.00 35.66
N ALA A 12 3.97 69.84 35.08
CA ALA A 12 4.65 69.78 33.79
C ALA A 12 5.93 70.65 33.79
N GLY A 13 6.88 70.32 32.88
CA GLY A 13 8.04 71.14 32.52
C GLY A 13 9.14 70.29 31.85
N ASN A 14 8.90 69.85 30.60
CA ASN A 14 9.47 68.65 29.97
C ASN A 14 10.99 68.64 29.71
N ARG A 15 11.67 67.65 30.33
CA ARG A 15 13.08 67.21 30.20
C ARG A 15 13.12 65.67 30.15
N GLY A 16 14.15 65.06 29.55
CA GLY A 16 14.57 63.65 29.80
C GLY A 16 15.28 63.00 28.60
N LEU A 17 16.60 62.83 28.57
CA LEU A 17 17.42 61.75 29.17
C LEU A 17 17.12 60.32 28.67
N ALA A 18 18.17 59.71 28.10
CA ALA A 18 18.68 58.36 28.37
C ALA A 18 18.04 57.12 27.71
N ARG A 19 18.94 56.39 27.01
CA ARG A 19 19.17 54.93 26.98
C ARG A 19 18.42 54.03 25.98
N LEU A 20 19.27 53.22 25.32
CA LEU A 20 19.17 51.79 25.01
C LEU A 20 18.06 51.31 24.06
N ALA A 21 18.48 50.79 22.90
CA ALA A 21 18.04 49.46 22.46
C ALA A 21 19.02 48.87 21.44
N PHE A 22 19.83 47.95 21.95
CA PHE A 22 20.37 46.75 21.31
C PHE A 22 19.96 46.53 19.84
N ALA A 23 21.00 46.50 19.01
CA ALA A 23 21.00 45.78 17.75
C ALA A 23 20.47 44.35 18.00
N ALA A 24 19.33 44.04 17.39
CA ALA A 24 18.78 42.69 17.31
C ALA A 24 19.67 41.85 16.38
N SER A 25 20.85 41.47 16.88
CA SER A 25 21.72 40.50 16.23
C SER A 25 21.10 39.11 16.38
N ALA A 26 20.50 38.62 15.30
CA ALA A 26 20.68 37.33 14.60
C ALA A 26 21.30 36.10 15.31
N LEU A 27 21.41 36.05 16.63
CA LEU A 27 21.95 34.94 17.44
C LEU A 27 20.85 34.15 18.17
N ALA A 28 19.60 34.62 18.15
CA ALA A 28 18.46 33.94 18.78
C ALA A 28 17.64 33.04 17.82
N LEU A 29 18.04 32.92 16.55
CA LEU A 29 17.37 32.06 15.54
C LEU A 29 18.29 31.00 14.92
N LEU A 30 19.44 30.72 15.55
CA LEU A 30 20.36 29.63 15.16
C LEU A 30 20.44 28.48 16.18
N THR A 31 19.57 28.44 17.19
CA THR A 31 19.49 27.31 18.15
C THR A 31 18.27 26.42 17.91
N ALA A 32 17.91 26.23 16.64
CA ALA A 32 17.04 25.13 16.20
C ALA A 32 17.72 24.30 15.09
N CYS A 33 19.05 24.39 14.96
CA CYS A 33 19.81 23.36 14.27
C CYS A 33 19.75 22.11 15.14
N ALA A 34 19.14 21.07 14.60
CA ALA A 34 19.07 19.72 15.14
C ALA A 34 20.42 19.29 15.75
N THR A 35 20.59 19.47 17.06
CA THR A 35 21.62 18.78 17.79
C THR A 35 21.22 17.31 17.75
N GLY A 36 22.01 16.50 17.01
CA GLY A 36 21.87 15.06 17.05
C GLY A 36 21.93 14.56 18.51
N PRO A 37 21.39 13.37 18.78
CA PRO A 37 21.34 12.85 20.14
C PRO A 37 22.74 12.81 20.76
N THR A 38 22.83 13.22 22.02
CA THR A 38 24.06 13.13 22.82
C THR A 38 24.49 11.66 22.96
N PRO A 39 25.78 11.37 23.22
CA PRO A 39 26.23 10.00 23.46
C PRO A 39 25.44 9.28 24.57
N ALA A 40 25.00 10.01 25.59
CA ALA A 40 24.16 9.48 26.66
C ALA A 40 22.73 9.15 26.17
N GLU A 41 22.15 9.98 25.30
CA GLU A 41 20.85 9.72 24.67
C GLU A 41 20.92 8.55 23.69
N ILE A 42 21.99 8.45 22.89
CA ILE A 42 22.24 7.29 22.01
C ILE A 42 22.34 6.00 22.83
N HIS A 43 23.10 6.02 23.91
CA HIS A 43 23.24 4.89 24.82
C HIS A 43 21.90 4.46 25.45
N ALA A 44 21.08 5.43 25.89
CA ALA A 44 19.76 5.16 26.43
C ALA A 44 18.80 4.60 25.36
N MET A 45 18.87 5.09 24.12
CA MET A 45 18.08 4.59 22.99
C MET A 45 18.48 3.15 22.62
N ASP A 46 19.78 2.87 22.52
CA ASP A 46 20.30 1.55 22.19
C ASP A 46 19.95 0.52 23.28
N TRP A 47 20.05 0.91 24.55
CA TRP A 47 19.55 0.09 25.67
C TRP A 47 18.05 -0.15 25.57
N ALA A 48 17.25 0.89 25.35
CA ALA A 48 15.80 0.76 25.23
C ALA A 48 15.42 -0.16 24.06
N GLN A 49 16.15 -0.10 22.95
CA GLN A 49 15.99 -1.01 21.83
C GLN A 49 16.36 -2.45 22.21
N ALA A 50 17.51 -2.67 22.87
CA ALA A 50 17.92 -4.00 23.31
C ALA A 50 16.91 -4.61 24.30
N ALA A 51 16.44 -3.81 25.26
CA ALA A 51 15.41 -4.20 26.22
C ALA A 51 14.03 -4.44 25.59
N ARG A 52 13.70 -3.75 24.49
CA ARG A 52 12.48 -4.00 23.73
C ARG A 52 12.56 -5.31 22.93
N ILE A 53 13.72 -5.63 22.38
CA ILE A 53 13.95 -6.87 21.63
C ILE A 53 14.07 -8.07 22.59
N ASP A 54 14.67 -7.86 23.77
CA ASP A 54 14.80 -8.84 24.86
C ASP A 54 15.35 -10.20 24.41
N THR A 55 16.48 -10.18 23.68
CA THR A 55 17.18 -11.40 23.26
C THR A 55 18.68 -11.29 23.55
N PRO A 56 19.39 -12.42 23.77
CA PRO A 56 20.84 -12.40 23.97
C PRO A 56 21.62 -11.70 22.83
N PRO A 57 21.30 -11.89 21.53
CA PRO A 57 21.97 -11.15 20.46
C PRO A 57 21.80 -9.62 20.56
N ALA A 58 20.63 -9.13 21.00
CA ALA A 58 20.38 -7.70 21.17
C ALA A 58 21.18 -7.10 22.33
N TYR A 59 21.24 -7.81 23.46
CA TYR A 59 22.07 -7.41 24.60
C TYR A 59 23.57 -7.49 24.30
N ALA A 60 24.02 -8.52 23.58
CA ALA A 60 25.40 -8.65 23.14
C ALA A 60 25.81 -7.51 22.19
N ALA A 61 24.92 -7.11 21.26
CA ALA A 61 25.15 -5.97 20.39
C ALA A 61 25.29 -4.67 21.19
N TYR A 62 24.41 -4.44 22.18
CA TYR A 62 24.48 -3.30 23.07
C TYR A 62 25.81 -3.27 23.86
N THR A 63 26.19 -4.38 24.51
CA THR A 63 27.45 -4.46 25.29
C THR A 63 28.69 -4.25 24.41
N ARG A 64 28.65 -4.67 23.14
CA ARG A 64 29.74 -4.44 22.19
C ARG A 64 29.85 -2.97 21.76
N MET A 65 28.73 -2.26 21.61
CA MET A 65 28.72 -0.85 21.25
C MET A 65 29.06 0.07 22.44
N HIS A 66 28.69 -0.37 23.65
CA HIS A 66 28.82 0.40 24.89
C HIS A 66 29.50 -0.43 25.99
N PRO A 67 30.81 -0.76 25.86
CA PRO A 67 31.50 -1.66 26.78
C PRO A 67 31.60 -1.11 28.21
N ASP A 68 31.72 0.21 28.36
CA ASP A 68 31.75 0.91 29.67
C ASP A 68 30.38 1.47 30.06
N GLY A 69 29.32 1.01 29.38
CA GLY A 69 27.96 1.51 29.55
C GLY A 69 27.32 1.12 30.88
N GLN A 70 26.56 2.03 31.50
CA GLN A 70 25.94 1.77 32.81
C GLN A 70 24.96 0.58 32.83
N TYR A 71 24.36 0.20 31.69
CA TYR A 71 23.44 -0.95 31.60
C TYR A 71 24.13 -2.26 31.19
N VAL A 72 25.46 -2.29 31.04
CA VAL A 72 26.18 -3.52 30.72
C VAL A 72 25.93 -4.64 31.75
N PRO A 73 25.99 -4.38 33.08
CA PRO A 73 25.65 -5.40 34.07
C PRO A 73 24.21 -5.92 33.92
N ASN A 74 23.26 -5.03 33.63
CA ASN A 74 21.85 -5.40 33.40
C ASN A 74 21.69 -6.30 32.16
N ALA A 75 22.36 -5.94 31.06
CA ALA A 75 22.37 -6.72 29.83
C ALA A 75 22.95 -8.14 30.05
N GLN A 76 24.01 -8.25 30.85
CA GLN A 76 24.63 -9.53 31.20
C GLN A 76 23.72 -10.40 32.06
N ILE A 77 23.14 -9.85 33.13
CA ILE A 77 22.20 -10.57 34.00
C ILE A 77 21.00 -11.05 33.19
N ARG A 78 20.40 -10.17 32.38
CA ARG A 78 19.25 -10.53 31.56
C ARG A 78 19.58 -11.61 30.53
N THR A 79 20.78 -11.57 29.95
CA THR A 79 21.26 -12.62 29.05
C THR A 79 21.32 -13.98 29.74
N LEU A 80 21.82 -14.04 30.98
CA LEU A 80 21.88 -15.28 31.77
C LEU A 80 20.48 -15.78 32.12
N GLU A 81 19.56 -14.89 32.52
CA GLU A 81 18.16 -15.25 32.80
C GLU A 81 17.49 -15.87 31.56
N LEU A 82 17.68 -15.26 30.38
CA LEU A 82 17.13 -15.78 29.14
C LEU A 82 17.70 -17.16 28.80
N GLN A 83 19.01 -17.36 28.97
CA GLN A 83 19.66 -18.67 28.75
C GLN A 83 19.14 -19.75 29.70
N GLU A 84 18.88 -19.42 30.97
CA GLU A 84 18.28 -20.34 31.93
C GLU A 84 16.84 -20.69 31.54
N MET A 85 16.04 -19.70 31.11
CA MET A 85 14.68 -19.94 30.60
C MET A 85 14.68 -20.85 29.37
N GLU A 86 15.63 -20.66 28.44
CA GLU A 86 15.82 -21.52 27.27
C GLU A 86 16.16 -22.96 27.69
N THR A 87 17.08 -23.13 28.65
CA THR A 87 17.49 -24.44 29.15
C THR A 87 16.34 -25.19 29.81
N GLN A 88 15.54 -24.50 30.62
CA GLN A 88 14.35 -25.08 31.25
C GLN A 88 13.26 -25.45 30.23
N ALA A 89 13.04 -24.58 29.23
CA ALA A 89 12.08 -24.86 28.15
C ALA A 89 12.52 -26.04 27.29
N PHE A 90 13.83 -26.18 27.03
CA PHE A 90 14.37 -27.33 26.32
C PHE A 90 14.20 -28.62 27.15
N ALA A 91 14.49 -28.60 28.45
CA ALA A 91 14.27 -29.73 29.34
C ALA A 91 12.79 -30.16 29.38
N PHE A 92 11.86 -29.20 29.35
CA PHE A 92 10.43 -29.47 29.23
C PHE A 92 10.07 -30.12 27.89
N ALA A 93 10.64 -29.64 26.78
CA ALA A 93 10.45 -30.23 25.46
C ALA A 93 10.99 -31.68 25.40
N GLN A 94 12.15 -31.93 26.00
CA GLN A 94 12.73 -33.28 26.13
C GLN A 94 11.87 -34.22 26.98
N ALA A 95 11.30 -33.71 28.08
CA ALA A 95 10.42 -34.51 28.94
C ALA A 95 9.09 -34.86 28.26
N THR A 96 8.59 -33.97 27.41
CA THR A 96 7.33 -34.17 26.67
C THR A 96 7.54 -35.04 25.42
N ASP A 97 8.67 -34.85 24.74
CA ASP A 97 9.14 -35.58 23.55
C ASP A 97 8.12 -35.68 22.40
N THR A 98 7.46 -34.56 22.07
CA THR A 98 6.51 -34.46 20.94
C THR A 98 6.96 -33.42 19.92
N GLU A 99 6.49 -33.57 18.67
CA GLU A 99 6.73 -32.59 17.60
C GLU A 99 6.35 -31.16 18.04
N ASP A 100 5.17 -31.01 18.63
CA ASP A 100 4.63 -29.73 19.11
C ASP A 100 5.48 -29.10 20.22
N ALA A 101 5.99 -29.90 21.16
CA ALA A 101 6.80 -29.40 22.26
C ALA A 101 8.13 -28.82 21.76
N TYR A 102 8.82 -29.53 20.86
CA TYR A 102 10.04 -29.00 20.24
C TYR A 102 9.76 -27.82 19.30
N ALA A 103 8.63 -27.82 18.59
CA ALA A 103 8.23 -26.69 17.75
C ALA A 103 7.97 -25.42 18.58
N ALA A 104 7.23 -25.54 19.70
CA ALA A 104 6.98 -24.44 20.62
C ALA A 104 8.27 -23.88 21.23
N PHE A 105 9.19 -24.78 21.63
CA PHE A 105 10.51 -24.38 22.11
C PHE A 105 11.29 -23.56 21.06
N ILE A 106 11.38 -24.04 19.81
CA ILE A 106 12.11 -23.36 18.73
C ILE A 106 11.49 -22.00 18.40
N ALA A 107 10.16 -21.90 18.43
CA ALA A 107 9.45 -20.65 18.19
C ALA A 107 9.71 -19.62 19.30
N ALA A 108 9.77 -20.05 20.57
CA ALA A 108 10.04 -19.19 21.70
C ALA A 108 11.54 -18.79 21.81
N TYR A 109 12.44 -19.70 21.43
CA TYR A 109 13.89 -19.54 21.57
C TYR A 109 14.63 -19.82 20.25
N PRO A 110 14.40 -19.05 19.18
CA PRO A 110 15.08 -19.26 17.89
C PRO A 110 16.59 -18.96 17.94
N TRP A 111 17.04 -18.24 18.99
CA TRP A 111 18.43 -17.90 19.25
C TRP A 111 19.14 -18.90 20.18
N GLY A 112 18.42 -19.89 20.71
CA GLY A 112 18.89 -20.83 21.73
C GLY A 112 20.04 -21.72 21.26
N ALA A 113 20.85 -22.20 22.21
CA ALA A 113 21.90 -23.17 21.90
C ALA A 113 21.30 -24.53 21.50
N HIS A 114 20.14 -24.89 22.07
CA HIS A 114 19.48 -26.16 21.85
C HIS A 114 18.52 -26.15 20.64
N THR A 115 18.35 -25.01 19.96
CA THR A 115 17.42 -24.88 18.81
C THR A 115 17.71 -25.91 17.72
N ARG A 116 19.00 -26.14 17.36
CA ARG A 116 19.39 -27.12 16.34
C ARG A 116 19.12 -28.56 16.79
N GLU A 117 19.37 -28.86 18.06
CA GLU A 117 19.13 -30.20 18.61
C GLU A 117 17.62 -30.51 18.66
N ALA A 118 16.83 -29.57 19.18
CA ALA A 118 15.37 -29.64 19.18
C ALA A 118 14.82 -29.80 17.75
N ASP A 119 15.39 -29.08 16.77
CA ASP A 119 14.99 -29.17 15.37
C ASP A 119 15.25 -30.57 14.79
N GLY A 120 16.43 -31.12 15.07
CA GLY A 120 16.77 -32.50 14.69
C GLY A 120 15.84 -33.53 15.31
N ARG A 121 15.53 -33.40 16.60
CA ARG A 121 14.62 -34.33 17.29
C ARG A 121 13.19 -34.20 16.76
N ARG A 122 12.70 -32.98 16.56
CA ARG A 122 11.39 -32.71 15.94
C ARG A 122 11.29 -33.37 14.56
N ALA A 123 12.32 -33.23 13.72
CA ALA A 123 12.35 -33.82 12.38
C ALA A 123 12.29 -35.36 12.42
N VAL A 124 12.99 -36.00 13.36
CA VAL A 124 12.92 -37.45 13.56
C VAL A 124 11.51 -37.89 13.98
N LEU A 125 10.88 -37.16 14.89
CA LEU A 125 9.51 -37.45 15.34
C LEU A 125 8.47 -37.24 14.24
N ALA A 126 8.65 -36.23 13.39
CA ALA A 126 7.77 -35.93 12.26
C ALA A 126 7.92 -36.93 11.10
N ALA A 127 9.09 -37.57 10.94
CA ALA A 127 9.42 -38.39 9.78
C ALA A 127 8.37 -39.46 9.43
N PRO A 128 7.82 -40.27 10.36
CA PRO A 128 6.83 -41.29 10.03
C PRO A 128 5.54 -40.71 9.45
N ARG A 129 5.06 -39.58 10.02
CA ARG A 129 3.87 -38.87 9.54
C ARG A 129 4.11 -38.30 8.14
N LEU A 130 5.25 -37.63 7.95
CA LEU A 130 5.62 -37.05 6.65
C LEU A 130 5.74 -38.12 5.55
N ILE A 131 6.31 -39.30 5.86
CA ILE A 131 6.37 -40.43 4.92
C ILE A 131 4.95 -40.91 4.55
N ALA A 132 4.04 -40.98 5.52
CA ALA A 132 2.66 -41.40 5.28
C ALA A 132 1.87 -40.37 4.45
N GLU A 133 2.09 -39.08 4.69
CA GLU A 133 1.53 -37.98 3.90
C GLU A 133 2.07 -38.01 2.46
N GLU A 134 3.39 -38.09 2.27
CA GLU A 134 4.00 -38.20 0.93
C GLU A 134 3.40 -39.41 0.17
N LYS A 135 3.26 -40.56 0.85
CA LYS A 135 2.68 -41.76 0.23
C LYS A 135 1.24 -41.53 -0.22
N THR A 136 0.45 -40.77 0.55
CA THR A 136 -0.94 -40.47 0.23
C THR A 136 -1.01 -39.51 -0.96
N ASP A 137 -0.25 -38.42 -0.92
CA ASP A 137 -0.17 -37.44 -2.01
C ASP A 137 0.34 -38.08 -3.31
N TRP A 138 1.32 -38.98 -3.20
CA TRP A 138 1.83 -39.74 -4.33
C TRP A 138 0.75 -40.63 -4.94
N ALA A 139 0.00 -41.38 -4.12
CA ALA A 139 -1.09 -42.22 -4.60
C ALA A 139 -2.18 -41.39 -5.30
N GLU A 140 -2.51 -40.21 -4.77
CA GLU A 140 -3.43 -39.29 -5.42
C GLU A 140 -2.90 -38.82 -6.77
N ALA A 141 -1.65 -38.35 -6.82
CA ALA A 141 -1.02 -37.90 -8.06
C ALA A 141 -1.02 -38.99 -9.15
N GLN A 142 -0.74 -40.24 -8.75
CA GLN A 142 -0.81 -41.39 -9.66
C GLN A 142 -2.25 -41.70 -10.11
N SER A 143 -3.24 -41.55 -9.23
CA SER A 143 -4.64 -41.83 -9.55
C SER A 143 -5.24 -40.82 -10.53
N MET A 144 -4.87 -39.54 -10.37
CA MET A 144 -5.34 -38.45 -11.23
C MET A 144 -4.58 -38.43 -12.55
N ASP A 145 -3.28 -38.73 -12.48
CA ASP A 145 -2.34 -38.79 -13.60
C ASP A 145 -2.37 -37.53 -14.48
N ARG A 146 -2.27 -36.36 -13.83
CA ARG A 146 -2.34 -35.05 -14.47
C ARG A 146 -1.15 -34.17 -14.10
N ILE A 147 -0.73 -33.32 -15.04
CA ILE A 147 0.39 -32.38 -14.90
C ILE A 147 0.29 -31.59 -13.59
N GLU A 148 -0.88 -31.01 -13.30
CA GLU A 148 -1.11 -30.17 -12.13
C GLU A 148 -0.93 -30.92 -10.80
N HIS A 149 -1.31 -32.20 -10.76
CA HIS A 149 -1.18 -33.01 -9.54
C HIS A 149 0.27 -33.43 -9.29
N TYR A 150 1.04 -33.73 -10.35
CA TYR A 150 2.47 -34.01 -10.21
C TYR A 150 3.28 -32.74 -9.87
N GLU A 151 2.91 -31.58 -10.40
CA GLU A 151 3.52 -30.31 -10.00
C GLU A 151 3.24 -30.00 -8.52
N ASN A 152 1.98 -30.10 -8.07
CA ASN A 152 1.64 -29.90 -6.67
C ASN A 152 2.36 -30.90 -5.75
N PHE A 153 2.46 -32.17 -6.16
CA PHE A 153 3.24 -33.18 -5.44
C PHE A 153 4.72 -32.76 -5.32
N LEU A 154 5.32 -32.26 -6.40
CA LEU A 154 6.72 -31.83 -6.41
C LEU A 154 6.97 -30.53 -5.62
N ASP A 155 5.98 -29.65 -5.53
CA ASP A 155 6.04 -28.45 -4.69
C ASP A 155 6.00 -28.81 -3.20
N ASN A 156 5.17 -29.78 -2.81
CA ASN A 156 5.07 -30.26 -1.44
C ASN A 156 6.25 -31.17 -1.05
N TRP A 157 6.72 -32.01 -1.97
CA TRP A 157 7.73 -33.05 -1.75
C TRP A 157 8.91 -32.94 -2.72
N PRO A 158 9.63 -31.81 -2.78
CA PRO A 158 10.67 -31.57 -3.80
C PRO A 158 11.87 -32.51 -3.67
N ARG A 159 12.09 -33.09 -2.48
CA ARG A 159 13.14 -34.07 -2.19
C ARG A 159 12.57 -35.37 -1.63
N GLY A 160 11.27 -35.61 -1.81
CA GLY A 160 10.62 -36.85 -1.40
C GLY A 160 11.18 -38.06 -2.16
N VAL A 161 10.92 -39.25 -1.63
CA VAL A 161 11.38 -40.51 -2.25
C VAL A 161 10.78 -40.69 -3.64
N ASN A 162 9.55 -40.21 -3.87
CA ASN A 162 8.87 -40.30 -5.16
C ASN A 162 9.09 -39.08 -6.07
N ALA A 163 9.90 -38.10 -5.67
CA ALA A 163 10.11 -36.87 -6.44
C ALA A 163 10.67 -37.15 -7.84
N GLU A 164 11.64 -38.05 -7.98
CA GLU A 164 12.20 -38.40 -9.29
C GLU A 164 11.18 -39.13 -10.18
N ALA A 165 10.37 -40.01 -9.60
CA ALA A 165 9.30 -40.69 -10.33
C ALA A 165 8.23 -39.70 -10.82
N ALA A 166 7.84 -38.75 -9.97
CA ALA A 166 6.93 -37.67 -10.34
C ALA A 166 7.49 -36.79 -11.46
N ARG A 167 8.76 -36.38 -11.39
CA ARG A 167 9.44 -35.61 -12.47
C ARG A 167 9.46 -36.38 -13.79
N ALA A 168 9.80 -37.66 -13.74
CA ALA A 168 9.83 -38.50 -14.93
C ALA A 168 8.44 -38.62 -15.57
N ARG A 169 7.38 -38.83 -14.75
CA ARG A 169 6.01 -38.91 -15.25
C ARG A 169 5.53 -37.57 -15.82
N LEU A 170 5.80 -36.47 -15.13
CA LEU A 170 5.50 -35.11 -15.57
C LEU A 170 6.14 -34.82 -16.94
N ALA A 171 7.42 -35.19 -17.13
CA ALA A 171 8.11 -35.02 -18.40
C ALA A 171 7.48 -35.81 -19.56
N VAL A 172 6.84 -36.95 -19.28
CA VAL A 172 6.06 -37.71 -20.27
C VAL A 172 4.75 -36.99 -20.59
N LEU A 173 4.00 -36.54 -19.58
CA LEU A 173 2.73 -35.84 -19.77
C LEU A 173 2.89 -34.53 -20.55
N TRP A 174 4.01 -33.81 -20.38
CA TRP A 174 4.28 -32.62 -21.17
C TRP A 174 4.43 -32.89 -22.68
N LYS A 175 4.65 -34.14 -23.09
CA LYS A 175 4.75 -34.54 -24.50
C LYS A 175 3.43 -35.03 -25.09
N THR A 176 2.34 -35.05 -24.31
CA THR A 176 1.01 -35.47 -24.77
C THR A 176 0.14 -34.26 -25.13
N ASP A 177 -1.08 -34.53 -25.58
CA ASP A 177 -2.09 -33.50 -25.82
C ASP A 177 -2.48 -32.75 -24.54
N GLN A 178 -2.42 -33.40 -23.37
CA GLN A 178 -2.54 -32.72 -22.08
C GLN A 178 -1.48 -31.63 -21.91
N GLY A 179 -0.21 -31.94 -22.17
CA GLY A 179 0.87 -30.94 -22.10
C GLY A 179 0.61 -29.74 -23.02
N ALA A 180 0.21 -30.01 -24.26
CA ALA A 180 -0.12 -28.96 -25.22
C ALA A 180 -1.32 -28.11 -24.76
N PHE A 181 -2.36 -28.73 -24.19
CA PHE A 181 -3.51 -28.02 -23.63
C PHE A 181 -3.13 -27.15 -22.44
N VAL A 182 -2.39 -27.70 -21.47
CA VAL A 182 -1.96 -26.98 -20.27
C VAL A 182 -1.08 -25.79 -20.64
N GLN A 183 -0.15 -25.97 -21.59
CA GLN A 183 0.67 -24.87 -22.11
C GLN A 183 -0.20 -23.77 -22.75
N ALA A 184 -1.14 -24.15 -23.61
CA ALA A 184 -2.05 -23.21 -24.26
C ALA A 184 -2.91 -22.45 -23.23
N LYS A 185 -3.46 -23.15 -22.24
CA LYS A 185 -4.24 -22.56 -21.15
C LYS A 185 -3.42 -21.58 -20.31
N ARG A 186 -2.19 -21.96 -19.90
CA ARG A 186 -1.30 -21.11 -19.09
C ARG A 186 -0.83 -19.86 -19.82
N SER A 187 -0.76 -19.90 -21.15
CA SER A 187 -0.44 -18.71 -21.94
C SER A 187 -1.48 -17.60 -21.80
N GLY A 188 -2.73 -17.94 -21.42
CA GLY A 188 -3.85 -17.01 -21.39
C GLY A 188 -4.22 -16.45 -22.78
N SER A 189 -3.65 -17.01 -23.86
CA SER A 189 -3.82 -16.52 -25.22
C SER A 189 -4.88 -17.33 -25.95
N PRO A 190 -5.95 -16.69 -26.46
CA PRO A 190 -6.93 -17.35 -27.32
C PRO A 190 -6.30 -18.00 -28.55
N VAL A 191 -5.21 -17.42 -29.08
CA VAL A 191 -4.50 -17.93 -30.27
C VAL A 191 -3.82 -19.26 -29.98
N GLU A 192 -3.22 -19.44 -28.81
CA GLU A 192 -2.57 -20.70 -28.44
C GLU A 192 -3.60 -21.80 -28.16
N LEU A 193 -4.75 -21.45 -27.57
CA LEU A 193 -5.89 -22.37 -27.41
C LEU A 193 -6.46 -22.80 -28.78
N GLU A 194 -6.56 -21.88 -29.74
CA GLU A 194 -6.99 -22.23 -31.10
C GLU A 194 -5.98 -23.13 -31.82
N ARG A 195 -4.67 -22.84 -31.66
CA ARG A 195 -3.60 -23.70 -32.18
C ARG A 195 -3.70 -25.11 -31.60
N PHE A 196 -3.93 -25.24 -30.30
CA PHE A 196 -4.16 -26.53 -29.64
C PHE A 196 -5.35 -27.28 -30.27
N ILE A 197 -6.51 -26.62 -30.40
CA ILE A 197 -7.71 -27.22 -31.01
C ILE A 197 -7.45 -27.73 -32.43
N ARG A 198 -6.66 -27.00 -33.22
CA ARG A 198 -6.31 -27.37 -34.60
C ARG A 198 -5.31 -28.53 -34.66
N ALA A 199 -4.33 -28.55 -33.76
CA ALA A 199 -3.31 -29.59 -33.70
C ALA A 199 -3.86 -30.91 -33.13
N TYR A 200 -4.82 -30.84 -32.20
CA TYR A 200 -5.39 -31.99 -31.50
C TYR A 200 -6.94 -32.03 -31.58
N PRO A 201 -7.53 -32.15 -32.77
CA PRO A 201 -8.98 -32.02 -32.96
C PRO A 201 -9.81 -33.13 -32.28
N GLN A 202 -9.20 -34.26 -31.96
CA GLN A 202 -9.83 -35.39 -31.28
C GLN A 202 -9.49 -35.48 -29.78
N SER A 203 -8.75 -34.50 -29.24
CA SER A 203 -8.40 -34.50 -27.83
C SER A 203 -9.64 -34.26 -26.96
N ALA A 204 -9.70 -34.94 -25.80
CA ALA A 204 -10.73 -34.71 -24.80
C ALA A 204 -10.76 -33.26 -24.29
N TYR A 205 -9.61 -32.56 -24.33
CA TYR A 205 -9.49 -31.17 -23.85
C TYR A 205 -10.00 -30.12 -24.83
N VAL A 206 -10.47 -30.48 -26.03
CA VAL A 206 -10.99 -29.50 -27.01
C VAL A 206 -12.19 -28.73 -26.46
N VAL A 207 -13.09 -29.40 -25.73
CA VAL A 207 -14.26 -28.76 -25.12
C VAL A 207 -13.83 -27.74 -24.05
N ASP A 208 -12.84 -28.11 -23.25
CA ASP A 208 -12.30 -27.24 -22.20
C ASP A 208 -11.54 -26.05 -22.81
N ALA A 209 -10.73 -26.27 -23.85
CA ALA A 209 -10.04 -25.20 -24.56
C ALA A 209 -11.01 -24.16 -25.13
N ARG A 210 -12.14 -24.58 -25.72
CA ARG A 210 -13.20 -23.67 -26.19
C ARG A 210 -13.82 -22.87 -25.05
N ARG A 211 -14.06 -23.52 -23.91
CA ARG A 211 -14.61 -22.86 -22.72
C ARG A 211 -13.65 -21.82 -22.14
N GLU A 212 -12.36 -22.14 -22.08
CA GLU A 212 -11.33 -21.19 -21.62
C GLU A 212 -11.23 -19.98 -22.55
N MET A 213 -11.27 -20.18 -23.88
CA MET A 213 -11.32 -19.08 -24.84
C MET A 213 -12.53 -18.17 -24.61
N GLU A 214 -13.71 -18.75 -24.39
CA GLU A 214 -14.91 -17.98 -24.12
C GLU A 214 -14.79 -17.16 -22.82
N GLN A 215 -14.20 -17.74 -21.77
CA GLN A 215 -13.95 -17.00 -20.52
C GLN A 215 -12.99 -15.83 -20.72
N ILE A 216 -11.93 -16.01 -21.51
CA ILE A 216 -11.00 -14.93 -21.86
C ILE A 216 -11.75 -13.81 -22.59
N SER A 217 -12.57 -14.15 -23.59
CA SER A 217 -13.38 -13.15 -24.32
C SER A 217 -14.36 -12.41 -23.41
N ARG A 218 -15.04 -13.11 -22.49
CA ARG A 218 -15.96 -12.48 -21.53
C ARG A 218 -15.24 -11.48 -20.62
N ARG A 219 -14.07 -11.85 -20.08
CA ARG A 219 -13.27 -10.95 -19.22
C ARG A 219 -12.76 -9.73 -19.98
N ASP A 220 -12.34 -9.91 -21.23
CA ASP A 220 -11.94 -8.84 -22.15
C ASP A 220 -13.11 -7.86 -22.38
N ASP A 221 -14.27 -8.37 -22.79
CA ASP A 221 -15.48 -7.57 -23.04
C ASP A 221 -15.97 -6.81 -21.78
N GLU A 222 -15.89 -7.43 -20.60
CA GLU A 222 -16.22 -6.79 -19.34
C GLU A 222 -15.23 -5.68 -18.95
N ALA A 223 -13.93 -5.92 -19.12
CA ALA A 223 -12.91 -4.91 -18.87
C ALA A 223 -13.08 -3.72 -19.82
N TRP A 224 -13.36 -3.98 -21.09
CA TRP A 224 -13.67 -2.94 -22.06
C TRP A 224 -14.92 -2.14 -21.68
N ARG A 225 -15.99 -2.80 -21.23
CA ARG A 225 -17.20 -2.11 -20.75
C ARG A 225 -16.90 -1.19 -19.56
N ARG A 226 -16.04 -1.60 -18.63
CA ARG A 226 -15.60 -0.76 -17.51
C ARG A 226 -14.79 0.45 -18.01
N ALA A 227 -13.89 0.25 -18.96
CA ALA A 227 -13.10 1.34 -19.55
C ALA A 227 -13.97 2.37 -20.27
N LEU A 228 -14.98 1.90 -21.03
CA LEU A 228 -15.99 2.78 -21.65
C LEU A 228 -16.84 3.52 -20.61
N ALA A 229 -17.21 2.86 -19.51
CA ALA A 229 -18.01 3.47 -18.46
C ALA A 229 -17.23 4.55 -17.70
N SER A 230 -15.93 4.34 -17.45
CA SER A 230 -15.07 5.36 -16.82
C SER A 230 -14.68 6.47 -17.80
N ASN A 231 -14.58 6.14 -19.09
CA ASN A 231 -14.17 7.03 -20.19
C ASN A 231 -13.00 7.95 -19.82
N SER A 232 -11.95 7.36 -19.25
CA SER A 232 -10.82 8.07 -18.64
C SER A 232 -9.49 7.44 -19.05
N TYR A 233 -8.39 8.19 -18.95
CA TYR A 233 -7.05 7.66 -19.21
C TYR A 233 -6.73 6.44 -18.35
N ALA A 234 -7.07 6.51 -17.05
CA ALA A 234 -6.87 5.41 -16.13
C ALA A 234 -7.64 4.15 -16.59
N GLY A 235 -8.93 4.27 -16.91
CA GLY A 235 -9.72 3.09 -17.30
C GLY A 235 -9.29 2.45 -18.63
N TYR A 236 -8.95 3.24 -19.64
CA TYR A 236 -8.40 2.70 -20.88
C TYR A 236 -6.97 2.17 -20.69
N GLY A 237 -6.16 2.79 -19.83
CA GLY A 237 -4.84 2.32 -19.45
C GLY A 237 -4.87 0.98 -18.72
N ASP A 238 -5.78 0.83 -17.75
CA ASP A 238 -6.02 -0.42 -17.03
C ASP A 238 -6.42 -1.54 -17.99
N TYR A 239 -7.29 -1.24 -18.96
CA TYR A 239 -7.67 -2.19 -20.01
C TYR A 239 -6.47 -2.62 -20.86
N LEU A 240 -5.69 -1.66 -21.38
CA LEU A 240 -4.52 -1.94 -22.22
C LEU A 240 -3.43 -2.72 -21.49
N ALA A 241 -3.27 -2.48 -20.18
CA ALA A 241 -2.34 -3.23 -19.33
C ALA A 241 -2.82 -4.66 -19.08
N ALA A 242 -4.12 -4.85 -18.81
CA ALA A 242 -4.69 -6.17 -18.52
C ALA A 242 -4.85 -7.04 -19.78
N PHE A 243 -5.10 -6.43 -20.95
CA PHE A 243 -5.37 -7.13 -22.21
C PHE A 243 -4.48 -6.57 -23.34
N PRO A 244 -3.17 -6.83 -23.31
CA PRO A 244 -2.22 -6.29 -24.30
C PRO A 244 -2.49 -6.77 -25.72
N ASN A 245 -3.12 -7.94 -25.88
CA ASN A 245 -3.56 -8.48 -27.18
C ASN A 245 -5.09 -8.65 -27.22
N GLY A 246 -5.82 -7.84 -26.43
CA GLY A 246 -7.27 -7.87 -26.36
C GLY A 246 -7.93 -7.43 -27.66
N ARG A 247 -9.20 -7.84 -27.82
CA ARG A 247 -10.03 -7.50 -28.98
C ARG A 247 -10.18 -5.99 -29.18
N TRP A 248 -10.32 -5.24 -28.08
CA TRP A 248 -10.62 -3.81 -28.07
C TRP A 248 -9.39 -2.93 -27.89
N ARG A 249 -8.19 -3.50 -28.06
CA ARG A 249 -6.92 -2.77 -27.89
C ARG A 249 -6.86 -1.52 -28.78
N ILE A 250 -7.16 -1.68 -30.06
CA ILE A 250 -7.10 -0.58 -31.04
C ILE A 250 -8.13 0.50 -30.72
N GLU A 251 -9.33 0.09 -30.30
CA GLU A 251 -10.39 1.00 -29.85
C GLU A 251 -9.99 1.74 -28.57
N ALA A 252 -9.36 1.07 -27.61
CA ALA A 252 -8.88 1.69 -26.38
C ALA A 252 -7.77 2.71 -26.66
N GLU A 253 -6.78 2.37 -27.49
CA GLU A 253 -5.73 3.30 -27.94
C GLU A 253 -6.35 4.52 -28.64
N ARG A 254 -7.34 4.30 -29.51
CA ARG A 254 -8.06 5.38 -30.19
C ARG A 254 -8.85 6.25 -29.21
N SER A 255 -9.51 5.66 -28.20
CA SER A 255 -10.23 6.41 -27.18
C SER A 255 -9.30 7.28 -26.33
N VAL A 256 -8.11 6.78 -26.00
CA VAL A 256 -7.06 7.58 -25.33
C VAL A 256 -6.67 8.77 -26.19
N GLU A 257 -6.44 8.56 -27.49
CA GLU A 257 -6.07 9.66 -28.39
C GLU A 257 -7.19 10.70 -28.55
N GLN A 258 -8.45 10.25 -28.61
CA GLN A 258 -9.59 11.16 -28.63
C GLN A 258 -9.72 11.98 -27.35
N LEU A 259 -9.46 11.38 -26.18
CA LEU A 259 -9.43 12.11 -24.92
C LEU A 259 -8.31 13.17 -24.92
N ARG A 260 -7.13 12.84 -25.46
CA ARG A 260 -6.01 13.79 -25.59
C ARG A 260 -6.35 14.96 -26.48
N ALA A 261 -6.93 14.70 -27.65
CA ALA A 261 -7.34 15.74 -28.56
C ALA A 261 -8.37 16.69 -27.92
N ARG A 262 -9.38 16.15 -27.22
CA ARG A 262 -10.41 16.96 -26.54
C ARG A 262 -9.84 17.79 -25.39
N ASP A 263 -8.99 17.20 -24.57
CA ASP A 263 -8.27 17.89 -23.49
C ASP A 263 -7.44 19.06 -24.06
N TYR A 264 -6.69 18.79 -25.13
CA TYR A 264 -5.86 19.80 -25.80
C TYR A 264 -6.67 20.94 -26.42
N ASP A 265 -7.76 20.64 -27.12
CA ASP A 265 -8.62 21.67 -27.72
C ASP A 265 -9.29 22.53 -26.64
N ALA A 266 -9.71 21.94 -25.52
CA ALA A 266 -10.27 22.68 -24.39
C ALA A 266 -9.23 23.60 -23.74
N TRP A 267 -7.99 23.13 -23.58
CA TRP A 267 -6.88 23.96 -23.12
C TRP A 267 -6.58 25.10 -24.10
N ARG A 268 -6.50 24.82 -25.41
CA ARG A 268 -6.28 25.86 -26.44
C ARG A 268 -7.35 26.94 -26.39
N TYR A 269 -8.61 26.55 -26.22
CA TYR A 269 -9.71 27.51 -26.09
C TYR A 269 -9.55 28.38 -24.84
N ALA A 270 -9.27 27.76 -23.68
CA ALA A 270 -9.04 28.50 -22.44
C ALA A 270 -7.85 29.46 -22.55
N ALA A 271 -6.76 29.02 -23.16
CA ALA A 271 -5.57 29.82 -23.39
C ALA A 271 -5.78 30.95 -24.40
N ALA A 272 -6.60 30.73 -25.44
CA ALA A 272 -6.93 31.76 -26.43
C ALA A 272 -7.84 32.85 -25.87
N MET A 273 -8.77 32.49 -24.97
CA MET A 273 -9.59 33.47 -24.24
C MET A 273 -8.78 34.22 -23.19
N ASP A 274 -7.90 33.51 -22.49
CA ASP A 274 -7.09 34.02 -21.38
C ASP A 274 -7.88 34.72 -20.26
N GLU A 275 -9.11 34.23 -20.04
CA GLU A 275 -10.00 34.72 -18.98
C GLU A 275 -10.14 33.68 -17.86
N VAL A 276 -10.31 34.16 -16.62
CA VAL A 276 -10.42 33.28 -15.44
C VAL A 276 -11.51 32.22 -15.60
N TRP A 277 -12.69 32.62 -16.08
CA TRP A 277 -13.81 31.69 -16.26
C TRP A 277 -13.50 30.58 -17.26
N ALA A 278 -12.68 30.83 -18.27
CA ALA A 278 -12.34 29.84 -19.29
C ALA A 278 -11.40 28.76 -18.72
N TYR A 279 -10.45 29.13 -17.87
CA TYR A 279 -9.61 28.19 -17.12
C TYR A 279 -10.38 27.44 -16.04
N GLU A 280 -11.29 28.10 -15.33
CA GLU A 280 -12.17 27.45 -14.35
C GLU A 280 -13.09 26.42 -15.01
N GLN A 281 -13.63 26.76 -16.18
CA GLN A 281 -14.41 25.85 -17.01
C GLN A 281 -13.56 24.66 -17.46
N TYR A 282 -12.36 24.89 -17.99
CA TYR A 282 -11.44 23.81 -18.36
C TYR A 282 -11.17 22.87 -17.18
N ARG A 283 -10.82 23.40 -16.00
CA ARG A 283 -10.55 22.60 -14.81
C ARG A 283 -11.76 21.82 -14.30
N THR A 284 -12.96 22.36 -14.52
CA THR A 284 -14.22 21.68 -14.15
C THR A 284 -14.56 20.56 -15.14
N GLN A 285 -14.35 20.79 -16.45
CA GLN A 285 -14.67 19.82 -17.50
C GLN A 285 -13.60 18.74 -17.64
N TYR A 286 -12.35 19.06 -17.32
CA TYR A 286 -11.19 18.19 -17.41
C TYR A 286 -10.40 18.17 -16.09
N PRO A 287 -10.96 17.62 -14.99
CA PRO A 287 -10.26 17.48 -13.71
C PRO A 287 -8.99 16.60 -13.77
N TRP A 288 -8.90 15.77 -14.81
CA TRP A 288 -7.78 14.88 -15.11
C TRP A 288 -6.98 15.33 -16.35
N GLY A 289 -7.23 16.54 -16.85
CA GLY A 289 -6.56 17.08 -18.02
C GLY A 289 -5.09 17.39 -17.74
N SER A 290 -4.26 17.29 -18.77
CA SER A 290 -2.80 17.49 -18.65
C SER A 290 -2.43 18.91 -18.25
N TRP A 291 -3.32 19.88 -18.46
CA TRP A 291 -3.13 21.30 -18.15
C TRP A 291 -3.91 21.75 -16.91
N TYR A 292 -4.42 20.84 -16.08
CA TYR A 292 -5.24 21.18 -14.91
C TYR A 292 -4.51 22.12 -13.94
N ASP A 293 -3.26 21.79 -13.59
CA ASP A 293 -2.42 22.60 -12.71
C ASP A 293 -1.97 23.88 -13.40
N THR A 294 -1.67 23.81 -14.70
CA THR A 294 -1.32 24.99 -15.51
C THR A 294 -2.44 26.03 -15.52
N ALA A 295 -3.68 25.60 -15.70
CA ALA A 295 -4.86 26.45 -15.63
C ALA A 295 -5.02 27.07 -14.24
N TYR A 296 -4.75 26.31 -13.16
CA TYR A 296 -4.77 26.84 -11.79
C TYR A 296 -3.76 27.97 -11.60
N TYR A 297 -2.50 27.75 -11.99
CA TYR A 297 -1.46 28.76 -11.87
C TYR A 297 -1.76 29.99 -12.73
N ARG A 298 -2.39 29.81 -13.89
CA ARG A 298 -2.79 30.94 -14.74
C ARG A 298 -3.90 31.77 -14.10
N ILE A 299 -4.88 31.14 -13.47
CA ILE A 299 -5.93 31.82 -12.68
C ILE A 299 -5.29 32.63 -11.55
N ASP A 300 -4.40 32.01 -10.76
CA ASP A 300 -3.69 32.68 -9.66
C ASP A 300 -2.89 33.89 -10.16
N TRP A 301 -2.18 33.75 -11.29
CA TRP A 301 -1.46 34.85 -11.93
C TRP A 301 -2.39 36.00 -12.35
N ILE A 302 -3.56 35.71 -12.94
CA ILE A 302 -4.52 36.74 -13.33
C ILE A 302 -5.07 37.50 -12.11
N TYR A 303 -5.28 36.81 -10.98
CA TYR A 303 -5.73 37.43 -9.73
C TYR A 303 -4.60 38.21 -9.03
N GLY A 304 -3.40 37.65 -8.94
CA GLY A 304 -2.22 38.25 -8.32
C GLY A 304 -1.67 39.44 -9.11
N GLY A 305 -1.64 39.34 -10.44
CA GLY A 305 -1.20 40.40 -11.35
C GLY A 305 -2.12 41.63 -11.35
N ARG A 306 -3.39 41.50 -10.94
CA ARG A 306 -4.33 42.62 -10.81
C ARG A 306 -4.36 43.31 -9.44
N ARG A 307 -3.78 42.72 -8.38
CA ARG A 307 -3.77 43.30 -7.01
C ARG A 307 -2.40 43.46 -6.37
N TYR A 308 -1.36 42.77 -6.85
CA TYR A 308 -0.04 42.75 -6.21
C TYR A 308 1.09 42.76 -7.25
N SER A 309 1.47 43.96 -7.72
CA SER A 309 2.73 44.15 -8.47
C SER A 309 3.97 44.26 -7.56
N ALA A 310 4.01 43.57 -6.41
CA ALA A 310 5.00 43.90 -5.37
C ALA A 310 5.80 42.75 -4.72
N TRP A 311 5.52 41.45 -4.93
CA TRP A 311 6.32 40.42 -4.24
C TRP A 311 6.67 39.20 -5.11
N ASP A 312 7.98 39.03 -5.27
CA ASP A 312 8.76 37.85 -5.66
C ASP A 312 8.54 37.25 -7.06
N ASN A 313 9.45 37.58 -8.00
CA ASN A 313 9.55 37.04 -9.36
C ASN A 313 9.97 35.55 -9.43
N ARG A 314 9.92 34.81 -8.32
CA ARG A 314 10.30 33.40 -8.25
C ARG A 314 9.30 32.46 -8.95
N TRP A 315 8.09 32.96 -9.24
CA TRP A 315 6.99 32.23 -9.90
C TRP A 315 6.76 32.67 -11.36
N ASN A 316 7.75 33.27 -12.01
CA ASN A 316 7.71 33.46 -13.46
C ASN A 316 7.97 32.10 -14.14
N TYR A 317 6.90 31.32 -14.35
CA TYR A 317 6.94 30.02 -15.04
C TYR A 317 7.33 30.11 -16.52
N GLY A 318 7.79 31.27 -17.02
CA GLY A 318 8.22 31.42 -18.40
C GLY A 318 7.07 31.26 -19.38
N TRP A 319 5.89 31.77 -19.02
CA TRP A 319 4.65 31.72 -19.80
C TRP A 319 4.80 32.19 -21.27
N ASP A 320 5.85 32.96 -21.54
CA ASP A 320 6.17 33.59 -22.82
C ASP A 320 7.06 32.73 -23.74
N ARG A 321 7.55 31.55 -23.29
CA ARG A 321 8.61 30.77 -23.97
C ARG A 321 8.18 29.46 -24.62
N GLY A 322 6.88 29.20 -24.75
CA GLY A 322 6.35 27.95 -25.32
C GLY A 322 6.43 26.77 -24.34
N TRP A 323 5.56 25.79 -24.53
CA TRP A 323 5.39 24.65 -23.61
C TRP A 323 6.03 23.39 -24.18
N ARG A 324 6.78 22.65 -23.34
CA ARG A 324 7.37 21.34 -23.67
C ARG A 324 6.63 20.25 -22.88
N TRP A 325 6.31 19.13 -23.53
CA TRP A 325 5.80 17.94 -22.84
C TRP A 325 6.92 17.28 -22.02
N GLY A 326 6.57 16.80 -20.83
CA GLY A 326 7.46 16.06 -19.94
C GLY A 326 7.06 16.28 -18.50
N ASN A 327 6.89 15.19 -17.75
CA ASN A 327 6.64 15.15 -16.30
C ASN A 327 7.33 16.34 -15.62
N GLY A 328 6.68 17.00 -14.66
CA GLY A 328 7.18 18.18 -13.93
C GLY A 328 8.49 18.00 -13.13
N VAL A 329 9.38 17.12 -13.57
CA VAL A 329 10.79 17.01 -13.24
C VAL A 329 11.54 18.06 -14.05
N ARG A 330 12.25 18.93 -13.34
CA ARG A 330 13.26 19.83 -13.91
C ARG A 330 14.46 18.99 -14.34
N ASP A 331 14.43 18.45 -15.55
CA ASP A 331 15.66 17.91 -16.15
C ASP A 331 16.51 19.10 -16.62
N ASN A 332 17.57 19.35 -15.86
CA ASN A 332 18.54 20.43 -16.06
C ASN A 332 19.56 20.11 -17.16
N ASP A 333 19.18 19.36 -18.20
CA ASP A 333 20.13 18.98 -19.24
C ASP A 333 19.99 19.88 -20.47
N ARG A 334 21.06 20.65 -20.71
CA ARG A 334 21.30 21.41 -21.93
C ARG A 334 21.55 20.42 -23.08
N GLY A 335 20.47 19.97 -23.71
CA GLY A 335 20.50 19.18 -24.95
C GLY A 335 19.58 19.82 -25.98
N HIS A 336 20.14 20.22 -27.12
CA HIS A 336 19.43 20.75 -28.27
C HIS A 336 18.80 19.56 -29.01
N ASP A 337 17.56 19.21 -28.65
CA ASP A 337 16.76 18.22 -29.38
C ASP A 337 15.57 18.91 -30.05
N ASP A 338 15.69 19.13 -31.35
CA ASP A 338 14.72 19.73 -32.27
C ASP A 338 13.56 18.77 -32.61
N GLY A 339 12.95 18.17 -31.59
CA GLY A 339 11.71 17.38 -31.73
C GLY A 339 10.46 18.26 -31.85
N PRO A 340 9.40 17.83 -32.55
CA PRO A 340 8.20 18.62 -32.85
C PRO A 340 7.24 18.85 -31.65
N ASP A 341 7.66 18.54 -30.43
CA ASP A 341 6.80 18.51 -29.23
C ASP A 341 6.66 19.87 -28.51
N THR A 342 6.90 20.97 -29.21
CA THR A 342 6.79 22.33 -28.65
C THR A 342 5.57 23.04 -29.23
N TYR A 343 4.55 23.28 -28.41
CA TYR A 343 3.43 24.12 -28.82
C TYR A 343 3.84 25.61 -28.77
N PRO A 344 3.44 26.43 -29.75
CA PRO A 344 3.75 27.86 -29.76
C PRO A 344 3.22 28.55 -28.49
N PRO A 345 3.86 29.64 -28.03
CA PRO A 345 3.40 30.38 -26.86
C PRO A 345 1.98 30.91 -27.11
N LEU A 346 1.00 30.37 -26.36
CA LEU A 346 -0.40 30.79 -26.46
C LEU A 346 -0.68 32.12 -25.73
N PHE A 347 0.28 32.61 -24.94
CA PHE A 347 0.15 33.85 -24.18
C PHE A 347 1.00 34.95 -24.80
N SER A 348 0.38 35.81 -25.62
CA SER A 348 1.06 36.99 -26.17
C SER A 348 1.10 38.12 -25.13
N GLY A 349 2.18 38.15 -24.33
CA GLY A 349 2.93 39.34 -23.91
C GLY A 349 2.22 40.67 -23.57
N GLN A 350 1.03 40.70 -22.97
CA GLN A 350 0.50 41.95 -22.39
C GLN A 350 0.78 42.03 -20.89
N ARG A 351 2.00 42.47 -20.56
CA ARG A 351 2.29 43.06 -19.27
C ARG A 351 1.58 44.42 -19.23
N PRO A 352 0.72 44.74 -18.25
CA PRO A 352 0.18 46.10 -18.15
C PRO A 352 1.35 47.08 -17.96
N PRO A 353 1.33 48.27 -18.60
CA PRO A 353 2.39 49.26 -18.43
C PRO A 353 2.48 49.68 -16.96
N ASN A 354 3.70 49.74 -16.42
CA ASN A 354 3.96 50.23 -15.06
C ASN A 354 3.34 51.62 -14.87
N PRO A 355 2.74 51.94 -13.70
CA PRO A 355 2.28 53.29 -13.43
C PRO A 355 3.49 54.23 -13.32
N PRO A 356 3.42 55.46 -13.90
CA PRO A 356 4.50 56.42 -13.77
C PRO A 356 4.67 56.87 -12.32
N GLY A 357 5.93 57.08 -11.93
CA GLY A 357 6.36 57.42 -10.58
C GLY A 357 5.67 58.67 -10.02
N ASN A 358 5.46 58.61 -8.71
CA ASN A 358 4.92 59.67 -7.86
C ASN A 358 5.73 60.97 -7.99
N THR A 359 5.15 61.99 -8.62
CA THR A 359 5.46 63.40 -8.31
C THR A 359 4.17 64.06 -7.87
N GLY A 360 4.20 64.60 -6.64
CA GLY A 360 3.02 65.03 -5.91
C GLY A 360 2.20 66.14 -6.56
N ASN A 361 0.87 66.03 -6.38
CA ASN A 361 0.00 67.06 -5.83
C ASN A 361 -1.45 66.58 -5.96
N ASN A 362 -2.19 66.59 -4.84
CA ASN A 362 -3.65 66.56 -4.83
C ASN A 362 -4.10 68.02 -4.58
N PRO A 363 -5.14 68.54 -5.25
CA PRO A 363 -6.50 68.31 -4.73
C PRO A 363 -7.61 68.18 -5.79
N GLY A 364 -8.59 67.33 -5.50
CA GLY A 364 -10.02 67.66 -5.68
C GLY A 364 -10.80 66.88 -6.74
N GLY A 365 -11.79 66.09 -6.28
CA GLY A 365 -12.92 65.63 -7.10
C GLY A 365 -13.27 64.15 -6.88
N ASN A 366 -14.45 63.86 -6.32
CA ASN A 366 -15.05 62.53 -6.18
C ASN A 366 -16.40 62.53 -6.96
N PRO A 367 -17.11 61.40 -7.16
CA PRO A 367 -16.97 60.33 -8.16
C PRO A 367 -18.18 60.30 -9.17
N PRO A 368 -18.45 59.22 -9.94
CA PRO A 368 -19.43 58.23 -9.46
C PRO A 368 -19.17 56.76 -9.83
N GLY A 369 -19.86 55.85 -9.11
CA GLY A 369 -19.65 54.40 -9.11
C GLY A 369 -20.36 53.59 -10.21
N GLY A 370 -20.00 52.30 -10.27
CA GLY A 370 -20.65 51.27 -11.06
C GLY A 370 -20.30 49.86 -10.54
N SER A 371 -21.32 49.11 -10.11
CA SER A 371 -21.26 47.74 -9.56
C SER A 371 -20.84 46.68 -10.59
N PRO A 372 -20.33 45.50 -10.16
CA PRO A 372 -19.97 44.39 -11.04
C PRO A 372 -21.21 43.70 -11.63
N ARG A 373 -21.22 43.41 -12.94
CA ARG A 373 -22.31 42.69 -13.62
C ARG A 373 -22.16 41.18 -13.46
N ASN A 374 -23.24 40.52 -13.06
CA ASN A 374 -23.44 39.06 -13.13
C ASN A 374 -23.60 38.56 -14.59
N PRO A 375 -23.34 37.27 -14.86
CA PRO A 375 -23.45 36.67 -16.20
C PRO A 375 -24.90 36.25 -16.54
N PRO A 376 -25.26 36.02 -17.82
CA PRO A 376 -26.54 35.43 -18.19
C PRO A 376 -26.54 33.90 -17.95
N PRO A 377 -27.72 33.28 -17.81
CA PRO A 377 -27.83 31.88 -17.39
C PRO A 377 -27.54 30.91 -18.53
N GLY A 378 -27.10 29.71 -18.15
CA GLY A 378 -26.60 28.66 -19.02
C GLY A 378 -27.53 28.26 -20.16
N GLY A 379 -26.90 28.08 -21.32
CA GLY A 379 -27.41 27.32 -22.44
C GLY A 379 -26.25 26.49 -22.99
N ASN A 380 -26.46 25.18 -23.11
CA ASN A 380 -25.58 24.29 -23.87
C ASN A 380 -25.40 24.86 -25.29
N ALA A 381 -24.23 25.41 -25.58
CA ALA A 381 -23.81 25.75 -26.92
C ALA A 381 -22.44 25.10 -27.15
N ALA A 382 -22.41 24.09 -28.01
CA ALA A 382 -21.18 23.60 -28.61
C ALA A 382 -20.47 24.74 -29.35
N PRO A 383 -19.13 24.81 -29.37
CA PRO A 383 -18.44 25.80 -30.19
C PRO A 383 -18.64 25.47 -31.68
N PRO A 384 -18.62 26.48 -32.57
CA PRO A 384 -18.87 26.24 -33.99
C PRO A 384 -17.74 25.43 -34.61
N SER A 385 -18.13 24.38 -35.31
CA SER A 385 -17.29 23.59 -36.20
C SER A 385 -16.75 24.47 -37.33
N LEU A 386 -15.45 24.75 -37.31
CA LEU A 386 -14.71 25.22 -38.46
C LEU A 386 -13.88 24.07 -39.01
N TRP A 387 -14.53 23.15 -39.73
CA TRP A 387 -13.93 22.42 -40.86
C TRP A 387 -15.01 21.68 -41.65
N SER A 388 -15.35 22.24 -42.81
CA SER A 388 -16.22 21.62 -43.80
C SER A 388 -15.41 20.68 -44.68
N GLY A 389 -15.79 19.40 -44.73
CA GLY A 389 -15.56 18.55 -45.90
C GLY A 389 -14.81 17.24 -45.68
N ARG A 390 -15.49 16.22 -45.13
CA ARG A 390 -15.35 14.78 -45.48
C ARG A 390 -16.66 14.03 -45.17
N PRO A 391 -17.02 12.93 -45.88
CA PRO A 391 -18.33 12.28 -45.75
C PRO A 391 -18.47 11.54 -44.42
N ASN A 392 -19.66 11.63 -43.80
CA ASN A 392 -20.02 10.93 -42.55
C ASN A 392 -20.03 9.39 -42.74
N PRO A 393 -19.52 8.60 -41.77
CA PRO A 393 -19.87 7.18 -41.65
C PRO A 393 -21.31 7.04 -41.08
N PRO A 394 -22.01 5.91 -41.35
CA PRO A 394 -23.42 5.76 -41.00
C PRO A 394 -23.64 5.66 -39.47
N PRO A 395 -24.82 6.05 -38.95
CA PRO A 395 -25.09 6.06 -37.52
C PRO A 395 -25.22 4.64 -36.94
N ALA A 396 -24.64 4.45 -35.76
CA ALA A 396 -24.75 3.23 -34.95
C ALA A 396 -26.17 3.05 -34.39
N SER A 397 -26.61 1.79 -34.33
CA SER A 397 -27.94 1.36 -33.87
C SER A 397 -28.27 1.79 -32.43
N PRO A 398 -29.54 2.09 -32.11
CA PRO A 398 -29.94 2.50 -30.76
C PRO A 398 -29.90 1.32 -29.76
N PRO A 399 -29.55 1.57 -28.48
CA PRO A 399 -29.51 0.53 -27.43
C PRO A 399 -30.93 0.12 -26.97
N PRO A 400 -31.13 -1.13 -26.50
CA PRO A 400 -32.43 -1.57 -26.00
C PRO A 400 -32.78 -0.94 -24.65
N ARG A 401 -34.07 -0.64 -24.48
CA ARG A 401 -34.70 -0.04 -23.28
C ARG A 401 -34.42 -0.85 -22.00
N ALA A 402 -33.99 -0.15 -20.95
CA ALA A 402 -33.90 -0.69 -19.60
C ALA A 402 -35.29 -0.84 -18.95
N GLN A 403 -35.55 -2.02 -18.38
CA GLN A 403 -36.61 -2.23 -17.38
C GLN A 403 -36.04 -2.03 -15.96
N PRO A 404 -36.85 -1.62 -14.96
CA PRO A 404 -36.37 -1.42 -13.60
C PRO A 404 -36.30 -2.76 -12.85
N GLY A 405 -35.10 -3.08 -12.35
CA GLY A 405 -34.84 -4.20 -11.42
C GLY A 405 -34.40 -3.70 -10.04
N PRO A 406 -34.48 -4.55 -9.00
CA PRO A 406 -34.62 -4.15 -7.61
C PRO A 406 -33.29 -3.85 -6.89
N SER A 407 -33.44 -3.10 -5.79
CA SER A 407 -32.58 -2.85 -4.63
C SER A 407 -31.29 -3.68 -4.52
N SER A 408 -30.15 -2.97 -4.49
CA SER A 408 -28.83 -3.53 -4.14
C SER A 408 -28.74 -3.97 -2.67
N PRO A 409 -28.04 -5.08 -2.35
CA PRO A 409 -27.57 -5.36 -0.99
C PRO A 409 -26.26 -4.58 -0.69
N PRO A 410 -25.92 -4.33 0.59
CA PRO A 410 -24.74 -3.57 0.97
C PRO A 410 -23.45 -4.39 0.85
N SER A 411 -22.39 -3.71 0.40
CA SER A 411 -21.02 -4.19 0.24
C SER A 411 -20.38 -4.54 1.59
N LEU A 412 -20.01 -5.79 1.77
CA LEU A 412 -18.96 -6.21 2.71
C LEU A 412 -17.58 -5.97 2.07
N TRP A 413 -16.53 -6.01 2.89
CA TRP A 413 -15.09 -5.86 2.58
C TRP A 413 -14.48 -4.45 2.71
N SER A 414 -14.48 -3.94 3.94
CA SER A 414 -13.39 -3.09 4.45
C SER A 414 -12.54 -3.93 5.39
N SER A 415 -11.23 -4.03 5.13
CA SER A 415 -10.28 -4.69 6.04
C SER A 415 -10.26 -4.00 7.41
N PRO A 416 -10.24 -4.73 8.54
CA PRO A 416 -10.15 -4.12 9.86
C PRO A 416 -8.75 -3.53 10.13
N PRO A 417 -8.65 -2.44 10.92
CA PRO A 417 -7.37 -1.87 11.31
C PRO A 417 -6.56 -2.80 12.24
N PRO A 418 -5.22 -2.68 12.29
CA PRO A 418 -4.38 -3.50 13.15
C PRO A 418 -4.67 -3.25 14.66
N PRO A 419 -4.49 -4.26 15.53
CA PRO A 419 -4.75 -4.12 16.96
C PRO A 419 -3.73 -3.19 17.65
N PRO A 420 -4.13 -2.50 18.73
CA PRO A 420 -3.23 -1.63 19.49
C PRO A 420 -2.14 -2.44 20.23
N PRO A 421 -0.97 -1.85 20.54
CA PRO A 421 0.11 -2.52 21.26
C PRO A 421 -0.32 -2.89 22.69
N SER A 422 0.00 -4.14 23.08
CA SER A 422 -0.32 -4.69 24.41
C SER A 422 0.25 -3.82 25.54
N ALA A 423 -0.61 -3.44 26.47
CA ALA A 423 -0.23 -2.78 27.70
C ALA A 423 0.71 -3.66 28.54
N ALA A 424 1.74 -3.04 29.11
CA ALA A 424 2.67 -3.67 30.05
C ALA A 424 1.93 -4.36 31.21
N PRO A 425 2.44 -5.48 31.74
CA PRO A 425 1.81 -6.16 32.86
C PRO A 425 1.87 -5.25 34.10
N GLN A 426 0.69 -4.94 34.65
CA GLN A 426 0.58 -4.26 35.93
C GLN A 426 1.13 -5.18 37.03
N ARG A 427 2.04 -4.62 37.84
CA ARG A 427 2.51 -5.22 39.10
C ARG A 427 1.30 -5.61 39.97
N ALA A 428 1.09 -6.89 40.19
CA ALA A 428 0.30 -7.38 41.32
C ALA A 428 1.14 -7.22 42.60
N SER A 429 0.66 -6.40 43.54
CA SER A 429 1.16 -6.38 44.91
C SER A 429 0.66 -7.61 45.68
N PRO A 430 1.42 -8.11 46.69
CA PRO A 430 1.20 -9.42 47.27
C PRO A 430 0.13 -9.39 48.38
N ALA A 431 -0.68 -10.45 48.46
CA ALA A 431 -1.51 -10.77 49.62
C ALA A 431 -0.99 -12.06 50.30
N PRO A 432 -1.18 -12.21 51.62
CA PRO A 432 -0.19 -12.83 52.50
C PRO A 432 -0.32 -14.35 52.65
N PHE A 433 0.83 -14.97 52.95
CA PHE A 433 0.97 -16.34 53.44
C PHE A 433 0.08 -16.61 54.68
N SER A 434 -0.63 -17.74 54.67
CA SER A 434 -1.05 -18.45 55.88
C SER A 434 -1.13 -19.96 55.61
N ALA A 435 -0.65 -20.73 56.59
CA ALA A 435 -0.14 -22.10 56.54
C ALA A 435 -1.21 -23.22 56.38
N PRO A 436 -0.81 -24.49 56.13
CA PRO A 436 -1.68 -25.56 55.62
C PRO A 436 -2.34 -26.41 56.72
N PRO A 437 -3.44 -27.13 56.43
CA PRO A 437 -3.90 -28.22 57.28
C PRO A 437 -3.54 -29.62 56.73
N SER A 438 -2.68 -30.28 57.50
CA SER A 438 -2.78 -31.64 58.06
C SER A 438 -3.04 -32.88 57.19
N SER A 439 -2.07 -33.78 57.24
CA SER A 439 -2.08 -35.19 56.84
C SER A 439 -3.20 -36.04 57.50
N PRO A 440 -3.66 -37.12 56.84
CA PRO A 440 -4.68 -38.03 57.39
C PRO A 440 -4.13 -38.95 58.51
N PRO A 441 -4.98 -39.41 59.44
CA PRO A 441 -4.58 -40.25 60.58
C PRO A 441 -4.31 -41.73 60.23
N PRO A 442 -3.56 -42.46 61.07
CA PRO A 442 -3.12 -43.85 60.82
C PRO A 442 -4.19 -44.92 61.10
N PRO A 443 -4.03 -46.16 60.57
CA PRO A 443 -5.01 -47.24 60.73
C PRO A 443 -4.89 -47.93 62.10
N ARG A 444 -6.01 -48.47 62.60
CA ARG A 444 -6.08 -49.38 63.77
C ARG A 444 -6.96 -50.61 63.48
N PRO A 445 -6.79 -51.72 64.22
CA PRO A 445 -6.69 -53.07 63.61
C PRO A 445 -7.87 -54.02 63.86
N HIS A 446 -7.89 -55.09 63.04
CA HIS A 446 -8.45 -56.45 63.18
C HIS A 446 -9.75 -56.70 63.96
N SER A 447 -10.72 -57.33 63.27
CA SER A 447 -11.52 -58.46 63.77
C SER A 447 -12.06 -59.29 62.59
N GLN A 448 -11.72 -60.58 62.55
CA GLN A 448 -12.21 -61.62 61.63
C GLN A 448 -13.58 -62.20 62.12
N PRO A 449 -14.04 -63.39 61.68
CA PRO A 449 -14.66 -63.73 60.39
C PRO A 449 -16.07 -64.34 60.58
N ASN A 450 -16.83 -64.55 59.49
CA ASN A 450 -17.81 -65.66 59.43
C ASN A 450 -18.26 -65.93 57.97
N THR A 451 -17.77 -67.03 57.40
CA THR A 451 -18.50 -67.94 56.49
C THR A 451 -19.57 -68.72 57.29
N PRO A 452 -20.62 -69.37 56.75
CA PRO A 452 -20.64 -70.12 55.47
C PRO A 452 -21.98 -70.09 54.68
N PHE A 453 -21.99 -70.60 53.44
CA PHE A 453 -22.77 -71.79 53.04
C PHE A 453 -22.66 -72.04 51.52
N SER A 454 -22.32 -73.28 51.20
CA SER A 454 -22.32 -73.88 49.87
C SER A 454 -23.73 -74.20 49.42
N ASP A 455 -24.01 -74.09 48.11
CA ASP A 455 -24.95 -75.01 47.49
C ASP A 455 -24.51 -75.40 46.07
N VAL A 456 -24.89 -76.62 45.75
CA VAL A 456 -24.43 -77.56 44.73
C VAL A 456 -25.04 -77.23 43.37
N THR A 457 -24.29 -77.44 42.29
CA THR A 457 -24.85 -78.11 41.10
C THR A 457 -23.78 -78.91 40.38
N ARG A 458 -24.10 -80.19 40.27
CA ARG A 458 -23.41 -81.31 39.63
C ARG A 458 -23.90 -81.39 38.20
N VAL A 459 -23.01 -81.60 37.24
CA VAL A 459 -23.35 -82.13 35.90
C VAL A 459 -22.34 -83.23 35.59
N ASP A 460 -22.90 -84.43 35.40
CA ASP A 460 -22.24 -85.64 34.91
C ASP A 460 -22.06 -85.56 33.36
N ASP A 461 -21.25 -86.50 32.85
CA ASP A 461 -20.87 -86.86 31.46
C ASP A 461 -19.64 -86.19 30.83
#